data_AF-A0A537K6U6-F1
#
_entry.id   AF-A0A537K6U6-F1
#
_cell.length_a   1.000
_cell.length_b   1.000
_cell.length_c   1.000
_cell.angle_alpha   90.00
_cell.angle_beta   90.00
_cell.angle_gamma   90.00
#
_symmetry.space_group_name_H-M   'P 1'
#
loop_
_entity.id
_entity.type
_entity.pdbx_description
1 polymer ?
#
loop_
_entity_poly.entity_id
_entity_poly.type
_entity_poly.pdbx_seq_one_letter_code
_entity_poly.pdbx_strand_id
1 'polypeptide(L)'
;MLIKHLTDDEVQQYAVNKSNCEKRIVEHIHLCEECRSKVEVYQLLINGIKQQPQPAFNFDLSKMVLQQLPSPKTSIANDNALIWIFGFMAMAFLGGAIYFFQSYFDLFESMRTIFIYLIVITAVTVLAYLFIDMYKKYKHGMKVLDLY
;
A
#
# COMPACT_ATOMS: atom_id res chain seq x y z
N MET A 1 -27.44 7.65 47.47
CA MET A 1 -26.13 7.78 46.80
C MET A 1 -26.39 8.10 45.35
N LEU A 2 -25.89 9.24 44.84
CA LEU A 2 -26.01 9.61 43.42
C LEU A 2 -25.03 8.75 42.61
N ILE A 3 -25.48 7.56 42.21
CA ILE A 3 -24.75 6.77 41.21
C ILE A 3 -24.89 7.55 39.90
N LYS A 4 -23.80 8.11 39.40
CA LYS A 4 -23.80 8.77 38.10
C LYS A 4 -24.02 7.71 37.04
N HIS A 5 -25.23 7.64 36.50
CA HIS A 5 -25.59 6.74 35.40
C HIS A 5 -24.90 7.15 34.09
N LEU A 6 -24.76 6.19 33.18
CA LEU A 6 -24.33 6.44 31.81
C LEU A 6 -25.27 7.42 31.10
N THR A 7 -24.73 8.20 30.17
CA THR A 7 -25.57 9.01 29.29
C THR A 7 -26.32 8.11 28.30
N ASP A 8 -27.40 8.65 27.73
CA ASP A 8 -28.22 7.90 26.77
C ASP A 8 -27.41 7.51 25.52
N ASP A 9 -26.52 8.39 25.05
CA ASP A 9 -25.60 8.12 23.95
C ASP A 9 -24.67 6.92 24.23
N GLU A 10 -24.11 6.83 25.45
CA GLU A 10 -23.23 5.73 25.86
C GLU A 10 -23.99 4.39 25.92
N VAL A 11 -25.24 4.43 26.38
CA VAL A 11 -26.14 3.27 26.43
C VAL A 11 -26.53 2.81 25.02
N GLN A 12 -26.86 3.75 24.13
CA GLN A 12 -27.20 3.45 22.74
C GLN A 12 -26.00 2.91 21.96
N GLN A 13 -24.81 3.46 22.15
CA GLN A 13 -23.57 2.96 21.54
C GLN A 13 -23.34 1.50 21.92
N TYR A 14 -23.53 1.15 23.20
CA TYR A 14 -23.44 -0.24 23.65
C TYR A 14 -24.52 -1.15 23.05
N ALA A 15 -25.75 -0.66 22.89
CA ALA A 15 -26.83 -1.43 22.28
C ALA A 15 -26.60 -1.71 20.78
N VAL A 16 -26.01 -0.77 20.05
CA VAL A 16 -25.72 -0.90 18.61
C VAL A 16 -24.46 -1.70 18.34
N ASN A 17 -23.37 -1.43 19.06
CA ASN A 17 -22.07 -2.03 18.79
C ASN A 17 -21.25 -2.29 20.07
N LYS A 18 -21.50 -3.45 20.69
CA LYS A 18 -20.84 -3.89 21.94
C LYS A 18 -19.32 -3.97 21.85
N SER A 19 -18.74 -4.25 20.68
CA SER A 19 -17.29 -4.45 20.53
C SER A 19 -16.51 -3.14 20.39
N ASN A 20 -17.18 -2.01 20.13
CA ASN A 20 -16.54 -0.70 19.96
C ASN A 20 -16.89 0.26 21.12
N CYS A 21 -17.10 -0.26 22.32
CA CYS A 21 -17.36 0.51 23.53
C CYS A 21 -16.14 0.55 24.45
N GLU A 22 -15.99 1.66 25.16
CA GLU A 22 -15.00 1.77 26.23
C GLU A 22 -15.28 0.77 27.36
N LYS A 23 -14.23 0.20 27.94
CA LYS A 23 -14.33 -0.81 29.01
C LYS A 23 -15.16 -0.32 30.22
N ARG A 24 -15.07 0.98 30.54
CA ARG A 24 -15.85 1.63 31.61
C ARG A 24 -17.36 1.48 31.40
N ILE A 25 -17.82 1.58 30.15
CA ILE A 25 -19.26 1.48 29.81
C ILE A 25 -19.74 0.05 30.01
N VAL A 26 -18.95 -0.93 29.56
CA VAL A 26 -19.25 -2.36 29.70
C VAL A 26 -19.34 -2.75 31.18
N GLU A 27 -18.35 -2.35 31.98
CA GLU A 27 -18.32 -2.61 33.43
C GLU A 27 -19.50 -1.96 34.16
N HIS A 28 -19.85 -0.71 33.82
CA HIS A 28 -20.96 -0.01 34.46
C HIS A 28 -22.31 -0.66 34.14
N ILE A 29 -22.53 -1.16 32.91
CA ILE A 29 -23.77 -1.86 32.52
C ILE A 29 -23.90 -3.20 33.26
N HIS A 30 -22.79 -3.87 33.56
CA HIS A 30 -22.82 -5.09 34.37
C HIS A 30 -23.18 -4.83 35.84
N LEU A 31 -22.86 -3.65 36.36
CA LEU A 31 -23.04 -3.28 37.76
C LEU A 31 -24.33 -2.49 38.03
N CYS A 32 -24.91 -1.82 37.02
CA CYS A 32 -26.09 -0.97 37.16
C CYS A 32 -27.32 -1.57 36.46
N GLU A 33 -28.32 -1.98 37.25
CA GLU A 33 -29.56 -2.58 36.76
C GLU A 33 -30.39 -1.61 35.89
N GLU A 34 -30.42 -0.33 36.24
CA GLU A 34 -31.16 0.67 35.46
C GLU A 34 -30.57 0.86 34.05
N CYS A 35 -29.24 0.97 33.95
CA CYS A 35 -28.56 1.07 32.66
C CYS A 35 -28.73 -0.22 31.84
N ARG A 36 -28.71 -1.40 32.48
CA ARG A 36 -28.98 -2.67 31.81
C ARG A 36 -30.39 -2.74 31.23
N SER A 37 -31.40 -2.31 31.99
CA SER A 37 -32.79 -2.27 31.51
C SER A 37 -32.94 -1.37 30.28
N LYS A 38 -32.29 -0.19 30.28
CA LYS A 38 -32.28 0.72 29.12
C LYS A 38 -31.62 0.08 27.90
N VAL A 39 -30.51 -0.62 28.07
CA VAL A 39 -29.86 -1.38 26.97
C VAL A 39 -30.80 -2.42 26.37
N GLU A 40 -31.53 -3.16 27.20
CA GLU A 40 -32.47 -4.19 26.74
C GLU A 40 -33.60 -3.59 25.89
N VAL A 41 -34.12 -2.41 26.27
CA VAL A 41 -35.10 -1.66 25.48
C VAL A 41 -34.53 -1.27 24.11
N TYR A 42 -33.32 -0.70 24.07
CA TYR A 42 -32.67 -0.33 22.81
C TYR A 42 -32.38 -1.54 21.92
N GLN A 43 -31.96 -2.67 22.50
CA GLN A 43 -31.74 -3.90 21.75
C GLN A 43 -33.04 -4.42 21.13
N LEU A 44 -34.16 -4.32 21.84
CA LEU A 44 -35.48 -4.69 21.32
C LEU A 44 -35.88 -3.79 20.14
N LEU A 45 -35.68 -2.48 20.24
CA LEU A 45 -35.93 -1.54 19.14
C LEU A 45 -35.08 -1.85 17.91
N ILE A 46 -33.76 -2.06 18.09
CA ILE A 46 -32.83 -2.38 17.00
C ILE A 46 -33.21 -3.70 16.33
N ASN A 47 -33.60 -4.71 17.11
CA ASN A 47 -34.05 -5.99 16.58
C ASN A 47 -35.34 -5.83 15.77
N GLY A 48 -36.27 -4.99 16.22
CA GLY A 48 -37.49 -4.65 15.47
C GLY A 48 -37.16 -4.00 14.12
N ILE A 49 -36.20 -3.06 14.09
CA ILE A 49 -35.74 -2.42 12.84
C ILE A 49 -35.07 -3.44 11.92
N LYS A 50 -34.23 -4.35 12.45
CA LYS A 50 -33.56 -5.38 11.65
C LYS A 50 -34.51 -6.41 11.04
N GLN A 51 -35.67 -6.62 11.66
CA GLN A 51 -36.72 -7.51 11.15
C GLN A 51 -37.54 -6.87 10.02
N GLN A 52 -37.45 -5.55 9.83
CA GLN A 52 -38.06 -4.91 8.68
C GLN A 52 -37.38 -5.37 7.38
N PRO A 53 -38.14 -5.49 6.27
CA PRO A 53 -37.55 -5.80 4.98
C PRO A 53 -36.46 -4.77 4.67
N GLN A 54 -35.29 -5.25 4.24
CA GLN A 54 -34.21 -4.36 3.85
C GLN A 54 -34.73 -3.38 2.79
N PRO A 55 -34.48 -2.07 2.95
CA PRO A 55 -34.89 -1.10 1.96
C PRO A 55 -34.16 -1.41 0.65
N ALA A 56 -34.87 -2.02 -0.28
CA ALA A 56 -34.39 -2.23 -1.64
C ALA A 56 -34.61 -0.93 -2.40
N PHE A 57 -33.52 -0.37 -2.93
CA PHE A 57 -33.64 0.69 -3.91
C PHE A 57 -34.24 0.10 -5.20
N ASN A 58 -35.24 0.76 -5.79
CA ASN A 58 -35.81 0.37 -7.09
C ASN A 58 -34.83 0.59 -8.27
N PHE A 59 -33.58 0.95 -7.97
CA PHE A 59 -32.55 1.26 -8.93
C PHE A 59 -31.19 0.77 -8.43
N ASP A 60 -30.27 0.54 -9.38
CA ASP A 60 -28.92 0.06 -9.13
C ASP A 60 -28.06 1.20 -8.56
N LEU A 61 -28.10 1.34 -7.23
CA LEU A 61 -27.33 2.34 -6.48
C LEU A 61 -25.82 2.21 -6.78
N SER A 62 -25.33 0.98 -6.94
CA SER A 62 -23.92 0.71 -7.23
C SER A 62 -23.50 1.35 -8.54
N LYS A 63 -24.32 1.24 -9.60
CA LYS A 63 -24.04 1.90 -10.88
C LYS A 63 -24.04 3.43 -10.77
N MET A 64 -24.99 4.00 -10.05
CA MET A 64 -25.05 5.46 -9.86
C MET A 64 -23.86 6.00 -9.07
N VAL A 65 -23.44 5.31 -8.01
CA VAL A 65 -22.29 5.72 -7.20
C VAL A 65 -20.99 5.58 -7.98
N LEU A 66 -20.82 4.49 -8.74
CA LEU A 66 -19.63 4.29 -9.58
C LEU A 66 -19.48 5.39 -10.65
N GLN A 67 -20.59 5.92 -11.17
CA GLN A 67 -20.57 7.04 -12.12
C GLN A 67 -20.21 8.38 -11.49
N GLN A 68 -20.38 8.53 -10.18
CA GLN A 68 -20.05 9.76 -9.45
C GLN A 68 -18.64 9.72 -8.85
N LEU A 69 -17.97 8.57 -8.87
CA LEU A 69 -16.57 8.50 -8.45
C LEU A 69 -15.71 9.26 -9.46
N PRO A 70 -14.82 10.16 -9.00
CA PRO A 70 -13.87 10.80 -9.88
C PRO A 70 -13.01 9.72 -10.54
N SER A 71 -13.09 9.60 -11.86
CA SER A 71 -12.22 8.72 -12.62
C SER A 71 -10.77 9.02 -12.25
N PRO A 72 -9.92 8.01 -11.98
CA PRO A 72 -8.51 8.24 -11.74
C PRO A 72 -7.96 8.99 -12.95
N LYS A 73 -7.53 10.23 -12.70
CA LYS A 73 -6.91 11.11 -13.70
C LYS A 73 -5.60 10.43 -14.10
N THR A 74 -5.61 9.59 -15.12
CA THR A 74 -4.39 9.08 -15.74
C THR A 74 -3.77 10.25 -16.48
N SER A 75 -2.90 11.01 -15.82
CA SER A 75 -2.10 12.10 -16.38
C SER A 75 -1.00 11.62 -17.35
N ILE A 76 -1.17 10.43 -17.92
CA ILE A 76 -0.14 9.73 -18.73
C ILE A 76 -0.06 10.31 -20.16
N ALA A 77 -0.94 11.24 -20.53
CA ALA A 77 -1.00 11.74 -21.90
C ALA A 77 0.17 12.65 -22.32
N ASN A 78 0.95 13.23 -21.38
CA ASN A 78 2.01 14.19 -21.72
C ASN A 78 3.44 13.79 -21.29
N ASP A 79 3.61 12.67 -20.58
CA ASP A 79 4.93 12.21 -20.11
C ASP A 79 5.71 11.49 -21.22
N ASN A 80 5.01 10.83 -22.15
CA ASN A 80 5.67 10.11 -23.25
C ASN A 80 6.46 11.02 -24.20
N ALA A 81 6.00 12.26 -24.41
CA ALA A 81 6.70 13.22 -25.26
C ALA A 81 8.02 13.69 -24.62
N LEU A 82 8.02 13.98 -23.32
CA LEU A 82 9.24 14.35 -22.59
C LEU A 82 10.23 13.19 -22.55
N ILE A 83 9.77 11.97 -22.28
CA ILE A 83 10.63 10.77 -22.31
C ILE A 83 11.28 10.60 -23.68
N TRP A 84 10.52 10.82 -24.77
CA TRP A 84 11.06 10.71 -26.12
C TRP A 84 12.07 11.81 -26.44
N ILE A 85 11.81 13.05 -26.01
CA ILE A 85 12.74 14.18 -26.18
C ILE A 85 14.05 13.94 -25.40
N PHE A 86 13.96 13.50 -24.15
CA PHE A 86 15.15 13.15 -23.36
C PHE A 86 15.91 11.97 -23.96
N GLY A 87 15.20 10.96 -24.49
CA GLY A 87 15.80 9.84 -25.20
C GLY A 87 16.58 10.27 -26.45
N PHE A 88 15.99 11.12 -27.29
CA PHE A 88 16.65 11.67 -28.48
C PHE A 88 17.83 12.56 -28.13
N MET A 89 17.69 13.39 -27.11
CA MET A 89 18.77 14.26 -26.64
C MET A 89 19.96 13.45 -26.10
N ALA A 90 19.72 12.41 -25.32
CA ALA A 90 20.77 11.52 -24.83
C ALA A 90 21.47 10.78 -25.98
N MET A 91 20.70 10.29 -26.96
CA MET A 91 21.25 9.59 -28.12
C MET A 91 22.07 10.51 -29.03
N ALA A 92 21.60 11.75 -29.26
CA ALA A 92 22.34 12.76 -30.01
C ALA A 92 23.62 13.19 -29.28
N PHE A 93 23.58 13.33 -27.95
CA PHE A 93 24.74 13.69 -27.16
C PHE A 93 25.80 12.58 -27.14
N LEU A 94 25.39 11.32 -26.92
CA LEU A 94 26.29 10.17 -26.99
C LEU A 94 26.88 10.00 -28.40
N GLY A 95 26.04 10.09 -29.43
CA GLY A 95 26.50 10.00 -30.83
C GLY A 95 27.47 11.12 -31.20
N GLY A 96 27.16 12.36 -30.80
CA GLY A 96 28.03 13.52 -31.02
C GLY A 96 29.35 13.41 -30.27
N ALA A 97 29.33 12.94 -29.01
CA ALA A 97 30.54 12.66 -28.26
C ALA A 97 31.39 11.59 -28.96
N ILE A 98 30.80 10.46 -29.38
CA ILE A 98 31.54 9.41 -30.09
C ILE A 98 32.16 9.94 -31.39
N TYR A 99 31.42 10.72 -32.18
CA TYR A 99 31.91 11.31 -33.43
C TYR A 99 33.04 12.32 -33.20
N PHE A 100 32.98 13.14 -32.15
CA PHE A 100 34.04 14.11 -31.86
C PHE A 100 35.27 13.42 -31.28
N PHE A 101 35.07 12.44 -30.40
CA PHE A 101 36.15 11.70 -29.77
C PHE A 101 36.77 10.64 -30.69
N GLN A 102 36.12 10.25 -31.80
CA GLN A 102 36.66 9.40 -32.88
C GLN A 102 38.09 9.80 -33.25
N SER A 103 38.34 11.09 -33.46
CA SER A 103 39.65 11.60 -33.87
C SER A 103 40.72 11.53 -32.77
N TYR A 104 40.30 11.33 -31.51
CA TYR A 104 41.18 11.24 -30.35
C TYR A 104 41.39 9.79 -29.89
N PHE A 105 40.68 8.79 -30.43
CA PHE A 105 40.84 7.39 -30.01
C PHE A 105 42.27 6.87 -30.20
N ASP A 106 43.00 7.37 -31.21
CA ASP A 106 44.39 7.01 -31.45
C ASP A 106 45.32 7.44 -30.29
N LEU A 107 44.99 8.54 -29.60
CA LEU A 107 45.71 8.97 -28.39
C LEU A 107 45.37 8.12 -27.16
N PHE A 108 44.20 7.47 -27.17
CA PHE A 108 43.74 6.60 -26.08
C PHE A 108 44.15 5.13 -26.26
N GLU A 109 44.93 4.78 -27.29
CA GLU A 109 45.35 3.39 -27.53
C GLU A 109 46.12 2.80 -26.34
N SER A 110 46.95 3.61 -25.68
CA SER A 110 47.68 3.23 -24.46
C SER A 110 46.77 3.12 -23.23
N MET A 111 45.68 3.90 -23.18
CA MET A 111 44.68 3.88 -22.09
C MET A 111 43.65 2.75 -22.25
N ARG A 112 43.47 2.22 -23.47
CA ARG A 112 42.53 1.14 -23.80
C ARG A 112 42.69 -0.06 -22.88
N THR A 113 43.94 -0.44 -22.58
CA THR A 113 44.27 -1.55 -21.69
C THR A 113 43.78 -1.30 -20.26
N ILE A 114 43.95 -0.08 -19.74
CA ILE A 114 43.51 0.31 -18.39
C ILE A 114 41.98 0.26 -18.29
N PHE A 115 41.28 0.79 -19.29
CA PHE A 115 39.80 0.74 -19.34
C PHE A 115 39.28 -0.71 -19.41
N ILE A 116 39.90 -1.57 -20.20
CA ILE A 116 39.54 -2.99 -20.26
C ILE A 116 39.71 -3.64 -18.89
N TYR A 117 40.84 -3.44 -18.22
CA TYR A 117 41.05 -3.99 -16.88
C TYR A 117 40.01 -3.48 -15.88
N LEU A 118 39.66 -2.20 -15.93
CA LEU A 118 38.64 -1.62 -15.05
C LEU A 118 37.24 -2.21 -15.30
N ILE A 119 36.86 -2.41 -16.56
CA ILE A 119 35.60 -3.08 -16.93
C ILE A 119 35.61 -4.53 -16.46
N VAL A 120 36.71 -5.26 -16.65
CA VAL A 120 36.82 -6.65 -16.22
C VAL A 120 36.72 -6.77 -14.70
N ILE A 121 37.44 -5.92 -13.95
CA ILE A 121 37.40 -5.94 -12.47
C ILE A 121 35.99 -5.60 -11.96
N THR A 122 35.34 -4.59 -12.54
CA THR A 122 33.96 -4.23 -12.15
C THR A 122 32.97 -5.35 -12.50
N ALA A 123 33.08 -5.97 -13.67
CA ALA A 123 32.26 -7.12 -14.05
C ALA A 123 32.47 -8.32 -13.10
N VAL A 124 33.72 -8.65 -12.77
CA VAL A 124 34.06 -9.76 -11.86
C VAL A 124 33.53 -9.50 -10.45
N THR A 125 33.68 -8.28 -9.93
CA THR A 125 33.17 -7.91 -8.60
C THR A 125 31.65 -7.97 -8.52
N VAL A 126 30.94 -7.47 -9.54
CA VAL A 126 29.48 -7.58 -9.63
C VAL A 126 29.04 -9.04 -9.72
N LEU A 127 29.68 -9.84 -10.57
CA LEU A 127 29.39 -11.27 -10.68
C LEU A 127 29.61 -11.99 -9.35
N ALA A 128 30.74 -11.76 -8.68
CA ALA A 128 31.02 -12.34 -7.38
C ALA A 128 29.96 -11.98 -6.35
N TYR A 129 29.52 -10.71 -6.33
CA TYR A 129 28.44 -10.25 -5.45
C TYR A 129 27.12 -10.97 -5.74
N LEU A 130 26.74 -11.09 -7.01
CA LEU A 130 25.52 -11.79 -7.44
C LEU A 130 25.57 -13.28 -7.08
N PHE A 131 26.72 -13.94 -7.25
CA PHE A 131 26.91 -15.33 -6.86
C PHE A 131 26.74 -15.51 -5.34
N ILE A 132 27.30 -14.60 -4.53
CA ILE A 132 27.16 -14.64 -3.07
C ILE A 132 25.69 -14.43 -2.66
N ASP A 133 25.00 -13.46 -3.24
CA ASP A 133 23.58 -13.20 -2.95
C ASP A 133 22.71 -14.41 -3.30
N MET A 134 22.92 -14.99 -4.48
CA MET A 134 22.22 -16.19 -4.92
C MET A 134 22.48 -17.39 -4.00
N TYR A 135 23.73 -17.61 -3.59
CA TYR A 135 24.09 -18.69 -2.68
C TYR A 135 23.46 -18.51 -1.28
N LYS A 136 23.45 -17.27 -0.76
CA LYS A 136 22.78 -16.96 0.51
C LYS A 136 21.29 -17.25 0.44
N LYS A 137 20.62 -16.83 -0.63
CA LYS A 137 19.19 -17.10 -0.86
C LYS A 137 18.91 -18.59 -0.93
N TYR A 138 19.73 -19.36 -1.64
CA TYR A 138 19.60 -20.81 -1.72
C TYR A 138 19.73 -21.48 -0.35
N LYS A 139 20.76 -21.10 0.43
CA LYS A 139 20.96 -21.64 1.80
C LYS A 139 19.82 -21.28 2.75
N HIS A 140 19.26 -20.08 2.62
CA HIS A 140 18.10 -19.68 3.42
C HIS A 140 16.85 -20.47 3.04
N GLY A 141 16.62 -20.69 1.75
CA GLY A 141 15.52 -21.54 1.25
C GLY A 141 15.59 -22.97 1.79
N MET A 142 16.77 -23.59 1.79
CA MET A 142 16.93 -24.95 2.35
C MET A 142 16.68 -25.00 3.86
N LYS A 143 17.11 -23.99 4.62
CA LYS A 143 16.86 -23.94 6.07
C LYS A 143 15.39 -23.79 6.44
N VAL A 144 14.60 -23.12 5.60
CA VAL A 144 13.15 -22.99 5.82
C VAL A 144 12.44 -24.32 5.54
N LEU A 145 12.91 -25.10 4.57
CA LEU A 145 12.35 -26.39 4.21
C LEU A 145 12.72 -27.52 5.20
N ASP A 146 13.88 -27.43 5.84
CA ASP A 146 14.35 -28.41 6.86
C ASP A 146 13.67 -28.21 8.24
N LEU A 147 12.91 -27.12 8.40
CA LEU A 147 12.19 -26.74 9.63
C LEU A 147 10.71 -27.14 9.62
N TYR A 148 10.20 -27.75 8.55
CA TYR A 148 8.81 -28.17 8.35
C TYR A 148 8.73 -29.68 8.11
#